data_AF-A0A2N8PRA6-F1
#
_entry.id   AF-A0A2N8PRA6-F1
#
_cell.length_a   1.000
_cell.length_b   1.000
_cell.length_c   1.000
_cell.angle_alpha   90.00
_cell.angle_beta   90.00
_cell.angle_gamma   90.00
#
_symmetry.space_group_name_H-M   'P 1'
#
loop_
_entity.id
_entity.type
_entity.pdbx_description
1 polymer ?
#
loop_
_entity_poly.entity_id
_entity_poly.type
_entity_poly.pdbx_seq_one_letter_code
_entity_poly.pdbx_strand_id
1 'polypeptide(L)'
;MFCHITANWRGRPLISYQVVIETIAATTTRTGLSIGAELDTGRYDLGTTVPPAEFHALPITPHAFHGDWNYTLAPVAPRHPEPTPSRQQIDPTLTAMLTDPALTGMSRAAFDHLVAISEPYWDALAEAAFQRRFHRPRSYLHPQTSSLDHYHRLLTALLRRRRAVTSTLLAQLLKVGRTNLSNQFQDGHRLLDLHRVAVTPLPGTPARTLTQLHARIPSHDDTCTDQL
;
A
#
# COMPACT_ATOMS: atom_id res chain seq x y z
N MET A 1 30.68 12.57 -13.68
CA MET A 1 30.88 12.41 -12.22
C MET A 1 31.22 10.97 -11.85
N PHE A 2 30.29 10.02 -11.93
CA PHE A 2 30.48 8.64 -11.46
C PHE A 2 31.69 7.91 -12.06
N CYS A 3 31.97 8.09 -13.35
CA CYS A 3 33.17 7.52 -13.98
C CYS A 3 34.49 7.98 -13.33
N HIS A 4 34.56 9.21 -12.82
CA HIS A 4 35.74 9.74 -12.12
C HIS A 4 35.84 9.18 -10.70
N ILE A 5 34.71 8.98 -10.01
CA ILE A 5 34.68 8.29 -8.71
C ILE A 5 35.20 6.85 -8.86
N THR A 6 34.71 6.11 -9.87
CA THR A 6 35.17 4.74 -10.13
C THR A 6 36.68 4.67 -10.39
N ALA A 7 37.28 5.68 -11.03
CA ALA A 7 38.72 5.73 -11.23
C ALA A 7 39.50 5.79 -9.90
N ASN A 8 38.99 6.51 -8.89
CA ASN A 8 39.60 6.58 -7.55
C ASN A 8 39.50 5.26 -6.77
N TRP A 9 38.57 4.38 -7.13
CA TRP A 9 38.38 3.07 -6.49
C TRP A 9 39.24 1.96 -7.11
N ARG A 10 39.82 2.19 -8.29
CA ARG A 10 40.57 1.15 -9.02
C ARG A 10 41.74 0.63 -8.18
N GLY A 11 41.72 -0.67 -7.87
CA GLY A 11 42.76 -1.33 -7.09
C GLY A 11 42.75 -1.00 -5.59
N ARG A 12 41.72 -0.31 -5.09
CA ARG A 12 41.58 0.03 -3.66
C ARG A 12 40.40 -0.76 -3.07
N PRO A 13 40.64 -1.63 -2.07
CA PRO A 13 39.57 -2.38 -1.44
C PRO A 13 38.70 -1.46 -0.57
N LEU A 14 37.38 -1.46 -0.80
CA LEU A 14 36.40 -0.61 -0.11
C LEU A 14 35.92 -1.28 1.20
N ILE A 15 36.84 -1.43 2.16
CA ILE A 15 36.62 -2.23 3.38
C ILE A 15 36.00 -1.47 4.55
N SER A 16 35.83 -0.15 4.45
CA SER A 16 35.19 0.66 5.49
C SER A 16 34.46 1.87 4.89
N TYR A 17 33.48 2.40 5.63
CA TYR A 17 32.77 3.63 5.24
C TYR A 17 33.73 4.80 5.05
N GLN A 18 34.75 4.92 5.92
CA GLN A 18 35.77 5.96 5.80
C GLN A 18 36.51 5.88 4.46
N VAL A 19 36.96 4.68 4.05
CA VAL A 19 37.64 4.49 2.75
C VAL A 19 36.72 4.87 1.59
N VAL A 20 35.43 4.53 1.67
CA VAL A 20 34.45 4.91 0.64
C VAL A 20 34.29 6.45 0.56
N ILE A 21 34.13 7.12 1.70
CA ILE A 21 33.94 8.58 1.76
C ILE A 21 35.17 9.32 1.24
N GLU A 22 36.36 8.98 1.74
CA GLU A 22 37.61 9.62 1.34
C GLU A 22 37.87 9.46 -0.17
N THR A 23 37.59 8.29 -0.73
CA THR A 23 37.82 8.04 -2.17
C THR A 23 36.80 8.73 -3.07
N ILE A 24 35.55 8.90 -2.62
CA ILE A 24 34.57 9.74 -3.33
C ILE A 24 34.98 11.20 -3.26
N ALA A 25 35.30 11.72 -2.06
CA ALA A 25 35.65 13.12 -1.84
C ALA A 25 36.96 13.54 -2.56
N ALA A 26 37.87 12.59 -2.77
CA ALA A 26 39.09 12.82 -3.56
C ALA A 26 38.84 13.05 -5.06
N THR A 27 37.60 12.95 -5.54
CA THR A 27 37.28 13.10 -6.97
C THR A 27 37.33 14.57 -7.37
N THR A 28 38.34 14.90 -8.18
CA THR A 28 38.46 16.21 -8.83
C THR A 28 38.69 16.07 -10.32
N THR A 29 38.29 17.06 -11.13
CA THR A 29 38.59 17.07 -12.58
C THR A 29 39.30 18.36 -12.99
N ARG A 30 40.03 18.30 -14.11
CA ARG A 30 40.71 19.49 -14.70
C ARG A 30 39.74 20.63 -15.04
N THR A 31 38.48 20.30 -15.29
CA THR A 31 37.41 21.26 -15.58
C THR A 31 36.75 21.85 -14.32
N GLY A 32 37.26 21.52 -13.13
CA GLY A 32 36.84 22.13 -11.87
C GLY A 32 35.76 21.39 -11.08
N LEU A 33 35.43 20.13 -11.41
CA LEU A 33 34.57 19.32 -10.54
C LEU A 33 35.29 19.07 -9.21
N SER A 34 34.58 19.26 -8.11
CA SER A 34 34.98 18.85 -6.76
C SER A 34 33.78 18.18 -6.09
N ILE A 35 34.00 17.06 -5.41
CA ILE A 35 32.93 16.27 -4.79
C ILE A 35 33.10 16.28 -3.27
N GLY A 36 32.03 16.63 -2.55
CA GLY A 36 31.91 16.38 -1.12
C GLY A 36 31.23 15.03 -0.87
N ALA A 37 31.64 14.33 0.19
CA ALA A 37 31.01 13.10 0.64
C ALA A 37 30.98 13.06 2.17
N GLU A 38 29.89 12.58 2.74
CA GLU A 38 29.69 12.45 4.17
C GLU A 38 28.97 11.14 4.50
N LEU A 39 29.18 10.63 5.72
CA LEU A 39 28.41 9.50 6.23
C LEU A 39 27.11 10.03 6.82
N ASP A 40 25.99 9.67 6.22
CA ASP A 40 24.69 9.87 6.85
C ASP A 40 24.44 8.77 7.89
N THR A 41 24.46 9.15 9.17
CA THR A 41 24.12 8.25 10.29
C THR A 41 22.68 8.42 10.78
N GLY A 42 21.86 9.17 10.04
CA GLY A 42 20.45 9.36 10.31
C GLY A 42 19.70 8.03 10.39
N ARG A 43 18.74 7.96 11.31
CA ARG A 43 17.77 6.85 11.36
C ARG A 43 16.50 7.31 10.68
N TYR A 44 16.09 6.56 9.66
CA TYR A 44 14.89 6.82 8.89
C TYR A 44 13.96 5.63 9.03
N ASP A 45 12.70 5.91 9.37
CA ASP A 45 11.69 4.87 9.44
C ASP A 45 11.45 4.28 8.05
N LEU A 46 11.58 2.96 7.97
CA LEU A 46 11.40 2.23 6.73
C LEU A 46 9.90 2.04 6.42
N GLY A 47 9.57 2.12 5.14
CA GLY A 47 8.21 1.85 4.66
C GLY A 47 7.26 3.05 4.75
N THR A 48 7.78 4.24 5.07
CA THR A 48 7.07 5.51 4.88
C THR A 48 6.72 5.70 3.40
N THR A 49 5.45 5.94 3.11
CA THR A 49 4.98 6.23 1.75
C THR A 49 5.00 7.74 1.55
N VAL A 50 5.84 8.21 0.63
CA VAL A 50 5.87 9.62 0.22
C VAL A 50 4.78 9.83 -0.85
N PRO A 51 3.75 10.66 -0.59
CA PRO A 51 2.72 10.95 -1.58
C PRO A 51 3.32 11.66 -2.80
N PRO A 52 2.77 11.46 -4.01
CA PRO A 52 3.30 12.09 -5.23
C PRO A 52 3.42 13.60 -5.13
N ALA A 53 2.44 14.27 -4.50
CA ALA A 53 2.45 15.72 -4.33
C ALA A 53 3.64 16.21 -3.49
N GLU A 54 4.02 15.47 -2.45
CA GLU A 54 5.18 15.80 -1.62
C GLU A 54 6.48 15.61 -2.41
N PHE A 55 6.60 14.51 -3.15
CA PHE A 55 7.76 14.26 -4.00
C PHE A 55 7.90 15.33 -5.10
N HIS A 56 6.79 15.74 -5.74
CA HIS A 56 6.78 16.81 -6.74
C HIS A 56 7.02 18.21 -6.15
N ALA A 57 6.81 18.40 -4.84
CA ALA A 57 7.09 19.66 -4.16
C ALA A 57 8.56 19.83 -3.77
N LEU A 58 9.42 18.84 -4.06
CA LEU A 58 10.87 18.97 -3.89
C LEU A 58 11.42 20.00 -4.89
N PRO A 59 12.35 20.87 -4.46
CA PRO A 59 12.94 21.90 -5.31
C PRO A 59 14.04 21.32 -6.22
N ILE A 60 13.67 20.33 -7.04
CA ILE A 60 14.55 19.63 -7.97
C ILE A 60 14.57 20.40 -9.30
N THR A 61 15.76 20.79 -9.75
CA THR A 61 15.98 21.33 -11.09
C THR A 61 16.77 20.31 -11.92
N PRO A 62 16.13 19.61 -12.88
CA PRO A 62 16.83 18.69 -13.77
C PRO A 62 17.81 19.41 -14.70
N HIS A 63 18.98 18.83 -14.93
CA HIS A 63 19.94 19.32 -15.92
C HIS A 63 19.61 18.83 -17.33
N ALA A 64 20.06 19.55 -18.36
CA ALA A 64 19.81 19.21 -19.77
C ALA A 64 20.40 17.83 -20.16
N PHE A 65 21.52 17.45 -19.57
CA PHE A 65 22.15 16.15 -19.78
C PHE A 65 21.72 15.16 -18.69
N HIS A 66 20.86 14.20 -19.07
CA HIS A 66 20.30 13.16 -18.20
C HIS A 66 19.61 13.69 -16.93
N GLY A 67 18.67 14.63 -17.09
CA GLY A 67 17.94 15.26 -15.99
C GLY A 67 17.25 14.28 -15.02
N ASP A 68 16.92 13.07 -15.47
CA ASP A 68 16.35 12.02 -14.63
C ASP A 68 17.25 11.66 -13.45
N TRP A 69 18.57 11.73 -13.62
CA TRP A 69 19.57 11.38 -12.61
C TRP A 69 20.56 12.50 -12.29
N ASN A 70 20.60 13.55 -13.10
CA ASN A 70 21.47 14.71 -12.93
C ASN A 70 20.61 15.94 -12.66
N TYR A 71 20.51 16.34 -11.40
CA TYR A 71 19.65 17.43 -10.96
C TYR A 71 20.29 18.20 -9.80
N THR A 72 19.84 19.44 -9.63
CA THR A 72 20.18 20.27 -8.47
C THR A 72 19.00 20.29 -7.49
N LEU A 73 19.27 20.02 -6.22
CA LEU A 73 18.32 20.20 -5.12
C LEU A 73 18.65 21.50 -4.38
N ALA A 74 17.72 22.47 -4.40
CA ALA A 74 17.91 23.70 -3.62
C ALA A 74 17.61 23.47 -2.13
N PRO A 75 18.33 24.15 -1.21
CA PRO A 75 18.02 24.08 0.21
C PRO A 75 16.63 24.68 0.48
N VAL A 76 15.79 23.94 1.18
CA VAL A 76 14.48 24.40 1.67
C VAL A 76 14.49 24.25 3.18
N ALA A 77 13.97 25.26 3.89
CA ALA A 77 13.81 25.19 5.33
C ALA A 77 13.04 23.90 5.69
N PRO A 78 13.45 23.15 6.73
CA PRO A 78 12.80 21.90 7.08
C PRO A 78 11.30 22.17 7.28
N ARG A 79 10.48 21.65 6.36
CA ARG A 79 9.04 21.68 6.53
C ARG A 79 8.74 20.78 7.71
N HIS A 80 8.02 21.30 8.70
CA HIS A 80 7.42 20.43 9.70
C HIS A 80 6.60 19.38 8.95
N PRO A 81 6.74 18.08 9.28
CA PRO A 81 5.89 17.08 8.67
C PRO A 81 4.44 17.49 8.98
N GLU A 82 3.71 17.92 7.95
CA GLU A 82 2.27 18.01 8.08
C GLU A 82 1.79 16.60 8.48
N PRO A 83 0.78 16.50 9.37
CA PRO A 83 0.26 15.20 9.74
C PRO A 83 -0.08 14.44 8.46
N THR A 84 0.60 13.32 8.26
CA THR A 84 0.40 12.40 7.14
C THR A 84 -1.10 12.34 6.84
N PRO A 85 -1.55 12.56 5.59
CA PRO A 85 -2.98 12.47 5.29
C PRO A 85 -3.47 11.15 5.85
N SER A 86 -4.42 11.24 6.78
CA SER A 86 -5.02 10.09 7.44
C SER A 86 -5.37 9.07 6.36
N ARG A 87 -4.98 7.80 6.61
CA ARG A 87 -5.32 6.63 5.78
C ARG A 87 -6.69 6.87 5.16
N GLN A 88 -6.77 6.95 3.82
CA GLN A 88 -7.98 7.38 3.09
C GLN A 88 -9.22 6.84 3.79
N GLN A 89 -9.90 7.72 4.52
CA GLN A 89 -11.04 7.31 5.31
C GLN A 89 -12.15 7.00 4.32
N ILE A 90 -12.45 5.72 4.15
CA ILE A 90 -13.49 5.27 3.22
C ILE A 90 -14.82 5.77 3.77
N ASP A 91 -15.67 6.26 2.87
CA ASP A 91 -16.95 6.84 3.22
C ASP A 91 -17.75 5.83 4.09
N PRO A 92 -18.18 6.22 5.30
CA PRO A 92 -18.90 5.33 6.20
C PRO A 92 -20.23 4.85 5.59
N THR A 93 -20.87 5.66 4.73
CA THR A 93 -22.11 5.27 4.05
C THR A 93 -21.86 4.16 3.02
N LEU A 94 -20.77 4.26 2.26
CA LEU A 94 -20.33 3.22 1.34
C LEU A 94 -19.96 1.94 2.10
N THR A 95 -19.26 2.08 3.23
CA THR A 95 -18.88 0.95 4.09
C THR A 95 -20.12 0.24 4.61
N ALA A 96 -21.12 0.98 5.09
CA ALA A 96 -22.39 0.45 5.55
C ALA A 96 -23.14 -0.29 4.42
N MET A 97 -23.16 0.27 3.20
CA MET A 97 -23.77 -0.40 2.05
C MET A 97 -23.07 -1.71 1.71
N LEU A 98 -21.73 -1.73 1.64
CA LEU A 98 -20.97 -2.91 1.24
C LEU A 98 -20.99 -4.05 2.27
N THR A 99 -21.19 -3.71 3.55
CA THR A 99 -21.30 -4.67 4.66
C THR A 99 -22.72 -5.21 4.84
N ASP A 100 -23.63 -4.90 3.91
CA ASP A 100 -25.01 -5.39 3.95
C ASP A 100 -25.08 -6.93 3.92
N PRO A 101 -25.88 -7.57 4.80
CA PRO A 101 -25.99 -9.02 4.85
C PRO A 101 -26.42 -9.68 3.54
N ALA A 102 -27.22 -9.01 2.71
CA ALA A 102 -27.58 -9.55 1.40
C ALA A 102 -26.35 -9.69 0.49
N LEU A 103 -25.42 -8.75 0.58
CA LEU A 103 -24.18 -8.76 -0.19
C LEU A 103 -23.14 -9.71 0.40
N THR A 104 -22.88 -9.62 1.71
CA THR A 104 -21.82 -10.38 2.40
C THR A 104 -22.21 -11.83 2.69
N GLY A 105 -23.51 -12.11 2.85
CA GLY A 105 -24.03 -13.41 3.27
C GLY A 105 -23.86 -13.69 4.77
N MET A 106 -23.50 -12.68 5.58
CA MET A 106 -23.36 -12.79 7.03
C MET A 106 -23.83 -11.51 7.72
N SER A 107 -24.15 -11.57 9.01
CA SER A 107 -24.51 -10.37 9.76
C SER A 107 -23.32 -9.43 9.92
N ARG A 108 -23.59 -8.13 10.08
CA ARG A 108 -22.56 -7.11 10.33
C ARG A 108 -21.73 -7.45 11.57
N ALA A 109 -22.37 -7.89 12.66
CA ALA A 109 -21.69 -8.32 13.87
C ALA A 109 -20.79 -9.55 13.66
N ALA A 110 -21.21 -10.52 12.84
CA ALA A 110 -20.38 -11.68 12.50
C ALA A 110 -19.16 -11.25 11.66
N PHE A 111 -19.35 -10.30 10.74
CA PHE A 111 -18.26 -9.74 9.96
C PHE A 111 -17.28 -8.95 10.83
N ASP A 112 -17.75 -8.10 11.74
CA ASP A 112 -16.89 -7.35 12.66
C ASP A 112 -16.09 -8.28 13.58
N HIS A 113 -16.72 -9.36 14.07
CA HIS A 113 -16.03 -10.40 14.82
C HIS A 113 -14.93 -11.07 13.97
N LEU A 114 -15.23 -11.41 12.71
CA LEU A 114 -14.25 -11.99 11.78
C LEU A 114 -13.06 -11.05 11.54
N VAL A 115 -13.31 -9.74 11.40
CA VAL A 115 -12.23 -8.75 11.25
C VAL A 115 -11.33 -8.74 12.48
N ALA A 116 -11.90 -8.71 13.69
CA ALA A 116 -11.14 -8.67 14.93
C ALA A 116 -10.26 -9.93 15.12
N ILE A 117 -10.78 -11.13 14.83
CA ILE A 117 -10.02 -12.38 15.04
C ILE A 117 -8.94 -12.62 13.97
N SER A 118 -9.03 -11.97 12.82
CA SER A 118 -8.17 -12.22 11.66
C SER A 118 -7.02 -11.21 11.52
N GLU A 119 -7.09 -10.08 12.22
CA GLU A 119 -6.08 -9.01 12.14
C GLU A 119 -4.64 -9.51 12.38
N PRO A 120 -4.36 -10.35 13.40
CA PRO A 120 -3.00 -10.87 13.62
C PRO A 120 -2.48 -11.76 12.48
N TYR A 121 -3.39 -12.41 11.75
CA TYR A 121 -3.03 -13.36 10.69
C TYR A 121 -2.70 -12.68 9.38
N TRP A 122 -3.26 -11.49 9.12
CA TRP A 122 -2.97 -10.74 7.88
C TRP A 122 -1.48 -10.38 7.80
N ASP A 123 -0.94 -9.83 8.90
CA ASP A 123 0.48 -9.46 8.97
C ASP A 123 1.39 -10.68 8.87
N ALA A 124 1.01 -11.80 9.49
CA ALA A 124 1.75 -13.07 9.39
C ALA A 124 1.79 -13.62 7.96
N LEU A 125 0.68 -13.55 7.21
CA LEU A 125 0.64 -13.96 5.80
C LEU A 125 1.52 -13.07 4.92
N ALA A 126 1.50 -11.76 5.17
CA ALA A 126 2.30 -10.80 4.43
C ALA A 126 3.80 -11.00 4.70
N GLU A 127 4.18 -11.29 5.94
CA GLU A 127 5.55 -11.64 6.32
C GLU A 127 5.99 -12.95 5.67
N ALA A 128 5.16 -13.99 5.70
CA ALA A 128 5.47 -15.27 5.04
C ALA A 128 5.64 -15.10 3.52
N ALA A 129 4.84 -14.26 2.87
CA ALA A 129 4.98 -13.94 1.45
C ALA A 129 6.31 -13.20 1.15
N PHE A 130 6.68 -12.23 2.00
CA PHE A 130 7.95 -11.52 1.89
C PHE A 130 9.15 -12.47 2.05
N GLN A 131 9.13 -13.30 3.09
CA GLN A 131 10.19 -14.27 3.36
C GLN A 131 10.37 -15.29 2.23
N ARG A 132 9.28 -15.76 1.62
CA ARG A 132 9.35 -16.65 0.45
C ARG A 132 10.03 -16.00 -0.75
N ARG A 133 9.87 -14.68 -0.93
CA ARG A 133 10.41 -13.94 -2.08
C ARG A 133 11.85 -13.49 -1.88
N PHE A 134 12.21 -13.09 -0.66
CA PHE A 134 13.50 -12.46 -0.37
C PHE A 134 14.41 -13.30 0.53
N HIS A 135 13.95 -14.48 0.97
CA HIS A 135 14.70 -15.43 1.81
C HIS A 135 15.30 -14.81 3.07
N ARG A 136 14.64 -13.79 3.61
CA ARG A 136 15.05 -13.08 4.84
C ARG A 136 13.83 -12.52 5.56
N PRO A 137 13.87 -12.36 6.89
CA PRO A 137 12.84 -11.66 7.62
C PRO A 137 12.78 -10.20 7.16
N ARG A 138 11.60 -9.62 7.19
CA ARG A 138 11.45 -8.21 6.85
C ARG A 138 12.06 -7.35 7.95
N SER A 139 12.88 -6.37 7.57
CA SER A 139 13.55 -5.46 8.51
C SER A 139 12.64 -4.33 9.04
N TYR A 140 11.36 -4.35 8.68
CA TYR A 140 10.38 -3.31 9.02
C TYR A 140 8.99 -3.94 9.10
N LEU A 141 8.13 -3.42 9.99
CA LEU A 141 6.71 -3.77 10.00
C LEU A 141 6.14 -3.52 8.61
N HIS A 142 5.34 -4.46 8.08
CA HIS A 142 4.62 -4.22 6.83
C HIS A 142 3.81 -2.93 7.06
N PRO A 143 4.19 -1.77 6.48
CA PRO A 143 3.29 -0.64 6.55
C PRO A 143 2.10 -1.15 5.80
N GLN A 144 0.88 -1.08 6.33
CA GLN A 144 -0.33 -1.42 5.60
C GLN A 144 -0.38 -0.56 4.32
N THR A 145 0.42 -0.94 3.32
CA THR A 145 0.80 -0.25 2.08
C THR A 145 -0.18 -0.58 0.98
N SER A 146 -1.12 -1.50 1.29
CA SER A 146 -2.40 -1.47 0.64
C SER A 146 -3.07 -0.18 1.07
N SER A 147 -3.54 0.59 0.09
CA SER A 147 -4.40 1.77 0.29
C SER A 147 -5.67 1.49 1.10
N LEU A 148 -5.97 0.21 1.39
CA LEU A 148 -7.04 -0.25 2.27
C LEU A 148 -6.52 -0.72 3.64
N ASP A 149 -7.29 -0.44 4.68
CA ASP A 149 -7.13 -1.08 6.00
C ASP A 149 -7.52 -2.58 5.98
N HIS A 150 -7.28 -3.27 7.09
CA HIS A 150 -7.62 -4.69 7.26
C HIS A 150 -9.13 -4.97 7.06
N TYR A 151 -9.99 -4.11 7.61
CA TYR A 151 -11.45 -4.21 7.50
C TYR A 151 -11.91 -4.32 6.04
N HIS A 152 -11.45 -3.40 5.20
CA HIS A 152 -11.85 -3.32 3.80
C HIS A 152 -11.17 -4.39 2.93
N ARG A 153 -9.97 -4.87 3.29
CA ARG A 153 -9.35 -6.02 2.60
C ARG A 153 -10.18 -7.28 2.78
N LEU A 154 -10.64 -7.56 3.99
CA LEU A 154 -11.53 -8.70 4.23
C LEU A 154 -12.90 -8.51 3.58
N LEU A 155 -13.47 -7.31 3.65
CA LEU A 155 -14.76 -7.02 3.04
C LEU A 155 -14.73 -7.27 1.52
N THR A 156 -13.69 -6.77 0.85
CA THR A 156 -13.55 -6.93 -0.61
C THR A 156 -13.28 -8.39 -1.00
N ALA A 157 -12.50 -9.14 -0.22
CA ALA A 157 -12.31 -10.57 -0.41
C ALA A 157 -13.62 -11.37 -0.22
N LEU A 158 -14.41 -11.01 0.80
CA LEU A 158 -15.71 -11.63 1.07
C LEU A 158 -16.69 -11.38 -0.07
N LEU A 159 -16.82 -10.13 -0.53
CA LEU A 159 -17.69 -9.76 -1.65
C LEU A 159 -17.25 -10.42 -2.95
N ARG A 160 -15.94 -10.61 -3.14
CA ARG A 160 -15.39 -11.33 -4.28
C ARG A 160 -15.74 -12.82 -4.23
N ARG A 161 -15.63 -13.46 -3.06
CA ARG A 161 -16.04 -14.85 -2.82
C ARG A 161 -17.55 -15.04 -2.99
N ARG A 162 -18.36 -14.07 -2.53
CA ARG A 162 -19.81 -14.00 -2.77
C ARG A 162 -20.18 -13.79 -4.22
N ARG A 163 -19.25 -13.38 -5.09
CA ARG A 163 -19.53 -12.93 -6.46
C ARG A 163 -20.53 -11.76 -6.52
N ALA A 164 -20.59 -10.95 -5.46
CA ALA A 164 -21.53 -9.82 -5.36
C ALA A 164 -21.18 -8.70 -6.36
N VAL A 165 -19.89 -8.37 -6.46
CA VAL A 165 -19.37 -7.23 -7.21
C VAL A 165 -18.12 -7.60 -8.01
N THR A 166 -17.91 -6.94 -9.15
CA THR A 166 -16.66 -7.04 -9.92
C THR A 166 -15.49 -6.32 -9.26
N SER A 167 -14.27 -6.83 -9.42
CA SER A 167 -13.07 -6.18 -8.86
C SER A 167 -12.84 -4.77 -9.41
N THR A 168 -13.27 -4.50 -10.65
CA THR A 168 -13.23 -3.17 -11.24
C THR A 168 -14.13 -2.18 -10.50
N LEU A 169 -15.38 -2.58 -10.20
CA LEU A 169 -16.30 -1.70 -9.46
C LEU A 169 -15.82 -1.49 -8.02
N LEU A 170 -15.32 -2.53 -7.32
CA LEU A 170 -14.75 -2.36 -5.97
C LEU A 170 -13.56 -1.39 -5.97
N ALA A 171 -12.66 -1.50 -6.96
CA ALA A 171 -11.53 -0.60 -7.10
C ALA A 171 -11.98 0.86 -7.30
N GLN A 172 -13.02 1.08 -8.12
CA GLN A 172 -13.61 2.41 -8.33
C GLN A 172 -14.27 2.97 -7.05
N LEU A 173 -15.10 2.18 -6.38
CA LEU A 173 -15.82 2.60 -5.18
C LEU A 173 -14.86 2.97 -4.04
N LEU A 174 -13.79 2.19 -3.87
CA LEU A 174 -12.81 2.41 -2.81
C LEU A 174 -11.67 3.36 -3.23
N LYS A 175 -11.68 3.87 -4.47
CA LYS A 175 -10.63 4.74 -5.03
C LYS A 175 -9.22 4.14 -4.94
N VAL A 176 -9.11 2.82 -5.17
CA VAL A 176 -7.85 2.07 -5.11
C VAL A 176 -7.46 1.47 -6.46
N GLY A 177 -6.16 1.22 -6.67
CA GLY A 177 -5.68 0.56 -7.89
C GLY A 177 -6.17 -0.88 -8.01
N ARG A 178 -6.69 -1.28 -9.18
CA ARG A 178 -7.21 -2.64 -9.45
C ARG A 178 -6.18 -3.74 -9.19
N THR A 179 -4.92 -3.51 -9.54
CA THR A 179 -3.81 -4.46 -9.31
C THR A 179 -3.53 -4.62 -7.82
N ASN A 180 -3.57 -3.52 -7.06
CA ASN A 180 -3.43 -3.56 -5.60
C ASN A 180 -4.52 -4.42 -4.98
N LEU A 181 -5.79 -4.16 -5.34
CA LEU A 181 -6.94 -4.91 -4.84
C LEU A 181 -6.88 -6.40 -5.22
N SER A 182 -6.47 -6.71 -6.45
CA SER A 182 -6.37 -8.09 -6.93
C SER A 182 -5.32 -8.90 -6.16
N ASN A 183 -4.19 -8.27 -5.79
CA ASN A 183 -3.16 -8.90 -4.99
C ASN A 183 -3.66 -9.25 -3.58
N GLN A 184 -4.53 -8.43 -2.99
CA GLN A 184 -5.06 -8.67 -1.63
C GLN A 184 -6.06 -9.84 -1.56
N PHE A 185 -6.72 -10.19 -2.68
CA PHE A 185 -7.74 -11.24 -2.66
C PHE A 185 -7.21 -12.61 -2.29
N GLN A 186 -5.97 -12.94 -2.66
CA GLN A 186 -5.42 -14.26 -2.36
C GLN A 186 -5.25 -14.47 -0.86
N ASP A 187 -4.70 -13.48 -0.15
CA ASP A 187 -4.52 -13.55 1.30
C ASP A 187 -5.87 -13.42 2.03
N GLY A 188 -6.78 -12.56 1.54
CA GLY A 188 -8.13 -12.47 2.06
C GLY A 188 -8.91 -13.79 1.97
N HIS A 189 -8.86 -14.49 0.83
CA HIS A 189 -9.49 -15.80 0.70
C HIS A 189 -8.85 -16.84 1.63
N ARG A 190 -7.53 -16.84 1.79
CA ARG A 190 -6.84 -17.72 2.75
C ARG A 190 -7.32 -17.51 4.18
N LEU A 191 -7.55 -16.26 4.59
CA LEU A 191 -8.10 -15.97 5.92
C LEU A 191 -9.54 -16.46 6.05
N LEU A 192 -10.37 -16.25 5.03
CA LEU A 192 -11.73 -16.79 5.02
C LEU A 192 -11.72 -18.33 5.13
N ASP A 193 -10.79 -19.01 4.45
CA ASP A 193 -10.61 -20.46 4.54
C ASP A 193 -10.12 -20.90 5.93
N LEU A 194 -9.15 -20.18 6.50
CA LEU A 194 -8.60 -20.44 7.83
C LEU A 194 -9.69 -20.37 8.91
N HIS A 195 -10.56 -19.37 8.82
CA HIS A 195 -11.72 -19.19 9.72
C HIS A 195 -12.94 -20.02 9.30
N ARG A 196 -12.81 -20.90 8.30
CA ARG A 196 -13.87 -21.81 7.81
C ARG A 196 -15.17 -21.08 7.45
N VAL A 197 -15.06 -19.88 6.88
CA VAL A 197 -16.21 -19.09 6.46
C VAL A 197 -16.80 -19.69 5.19
N ALA A 198 -17.91 -20.40 5.32
CA ALA A 198 -18.68 -20.91 4.19
C ALA A 198 -19.48 -19.76 3.56
N VAL A 199 -19.13 -19.40 2.33
CA VAL A 199 -19.75 -18.29 1.62
C VAL A 199 -20.49 -18.82 0.39
N THR A 200 -21.82 -18.86 0.46
CA THR A 200 -22.66 -19.23 -0.68
C THR A 200 -22.54 -18.18 -1.78
N PRO A 201 -22.21 -18.51 -3.04
CA PRO A 201 -22.18 -17.51 -4.11
C PRO A 201 -23.58 -16.92 -4.39
N LEU A 202 -23.66 -15.62 -4.65
CA LEU A 202 -24.90 -15.00 -5.14
C LEU A 202 -25.20 -15.49 -6.57
N PRO A 203 -26.48 -15.75 -6.89
CA PRO A 203 -26.87 -16.12 -8.24
C PRO A 203 -26.65 -14.96 -9.24
N GLY A 204 -26.41 -15.32 -10.50
CA GLY A 204 -26.22 -14.37 -11.59
C GLY A 204 -24.79 -13.83 -11.75
N THR A 205 -24.66 -12.80 -12.59
CA THR A 205 -23.37 -12.16 -12.90
C THR A 205 -23.07 -11.04 -11.91
N PRO A 206 -21.83 -10.87 -11.40
CA PRO A 206 -21.50 -9.85 -10.40
C PRO A 206 -21.85 -8.42 -10.86
N ALA A 207 -22.22 -7.54 -9.92
CA ALA A 207 -22.49 -6.13 -10.22
C ALA A 207 -21.29 -5.43 -10.88
N ARG A 208 -21.58 -4.72 -11.97
CA ARG A 208 -20.64 -3.86 -12.70
C ARG A 208 -20.92 -2.38 -12.49
N THR A 209 -22.11 -2.03 -12.02
CA THR A 209 -22.53 -0.65 -11.72
C THR A 209 -23.09 -0.53 -10.32
N LEU A 210 -23.09 0.69 -9.77
CA LEU A 210 -23.69 1.00 -8.48
C LEU A 210 -25.18 0.63 -8.43
N THR A 211 -25.93 0.92 -9.49
CA THR A 211 -27.37 0.56 -9.61
C THR A 211 -27.60 -0.95 -9.50
N GLN A 212 -26.78 -1.76 -10.17
CA GLN A 212 -26.85 -3.23 -10.08
C GLN A 212 -26.46 -3.76 -8.70
N LEU A 213 -25.67 -3.00 -7.95
CA LEU A 213 -25.29 -3.35 -6.59
C LEU A 213 -26.42 -3.02 -5.62
N HIS A 214 -27.01 -1.82 -5.72
CA HIS A 214 -28.18 -1.43 -4.94
C HIS A 214 -29.36 -2.38 -5.16
N ALA A 215 -29.62 -2.84 -6.39
CA ALA A 215 -30.70 -3.79 -6.70
C ALA A 215 -30.55 -5.16 -6.00
N ARG A 216 -29.37 -5.47 -5.42
CA ARG A 216 -29.14 -6.68 -4.63
C ARG A 216 -29.38 -6.51 -3.14
N ILE A 217 -29.49 -5.28 -2.66
CA ILE A 217 -29.78 -4.96 -1.27
C ILE A 217 -31.31 -4.84 -1.20
N PRO A 218 -31.99 -5.68 -0.41
CA PRO A 218 -33.43 -5.51 -0.22
C PRO A 218 -33.69 -4.15 0.44
N SER A 219 -34.64 -3.40 -0.08
CA SER A 219 -35.15 -2.21 0.60
C SER A 219 -35.72 -2.66 1.94
N HIS A 220 -35.09 -2.29 3.05
CA HIS A 220 -35.63 -2.52 4.39
C HIS A 220 -36.82 -1.58 4.64
N ASP A 221 -37.94 -1.78 3.95
CA ASP A 221 -39.20 -1.07 4.23
C ASP A 221 -40.38 -2.01 4.58
N ASP A 222 -40.23 -3.33 4.52
CA ASP A 222 -41.37 -4.27 4.69
C ASP A 222 -41.22 -5.28 5.85
N THR A 223 -40.83 -4.82 7.05
CA THR A 223 -41.09 -5.61 8.28
C THR A 223 -41.63 -4.73 9.40
N CYS A 224 -42.86 -4.26 9.24
CA CYS A 224 -43.77 -3.99 10.36
C CYS A 224 -45.21 -4.15 9.87
N THR A 225 -45.65 -5.39 9.69
CA THR A 225 -47.08 -5.72 9.70
C THR A 225 -47.24 -7.13 10.26
N ASP A 226 -48.18 -7.25 11.19
CA ASP A 226 -48.68 -8.46 11.85
C ASP A 226 -47.75 -9.17 12.86
N GLN A 227 -47.98 -8.88 14.15
CA GLN A 227 -48.62 -9.87 15.03
C GLN A 227 -49.63 -9.19 15.96
N LEU A 228 -50.86 -9.72 15.88
CA LEU A 228 -52.01 -9.52 16.79
C LEU A 228 -51.74 -10.14 18.16
#